data_AF-A0A0K8UD32-F1
#
_entry.id   AF-A0A0K8UD32-F1
#
_cell.length_a   1.000
_cell.length_b   1.000
_cell.length_c   1.000
_cell.angle_alpha   90.00
_cell.angle_beta   90.00
_cell.angle_gamma   90.00
#
_symmetry.space_group_name_H-M   'P 1'
#
loop_
_entity.id
_entity.type
_entity.pdbx_description
1 polymer ?
#
loop_
_entity_poly.entity_id
_entity_poly.type
_entity_poly.pdbx_seq_one_letter_code
_entity_poly.pdbx_strand_id
1 'polypeptide(L)'
;MTMFSLVRSKSLGNVAKTINRILPQIRMYTSPMVNQTLQLQQTEICADPPTRGLILGVYADEENKYDTGILTPSAWRYNVQKTGGRMLDVLRKSGPMPKRGETRILFAIEPEKVPYYSAVAIVGLGKECLGYNSYEVVDEQKEAIRRSVANACMELAYLDTYSIEIENCGHAESAAEGAALGIWAYQELKDPKKRISIPTIDLYTHKDEICDIEGWRIGLQKAAAQNLTRQLQEMPSNMLTPTAFAQTVVEVLCKSGVNVEVKVEGWAVSQSMHAFLSVGKASCEPPIFL
;
A
#
# COMPACT_ATOMS: atom_id res chain seq x y z
N MET A 1 18.66 -9.29 -79.88
CA MET A 1 18.30 -8.30 -80.91
C MET A 1 17.05 -7.55 -80.44
N THR A 2 17.28 -6.31 -80.03
CA THR A 2 16.40 -5.13 -80.14
C THR A 2 14.89 -5.28 -79.90
N MET A 3 14.45 -4.78 -78.73
CA MET A 3 13.07 -4.39 -78.45
C MET A 3 12.63 -3.22 -79.35
N PHE A 4 11.42 -3.32 -79.91
CA PHE A 4 10.74 -2.24 -80.61
C PHE A 4 9.76 -1.50 -79.68
N SER A 5 9.84 -0.19 -79.73
CA SER A 5 8.92 0.76 -79.10
C SER A 5 7.74 1.12 -80.01
N LEU A 6 6.58 1.32 -79.37
CA LEU A 6 5.49 2.26 -79.66
C LEU A 6 4.96 2.43 -81.10
N VAL A 7 3.65 2.17 -81.24
CA VAL A 7 2.71 3.14 -81.85
C VAL A 7 1.39 3.15 -81.03
N ARG A 8 0.85 4.34 -80.81
CA ARG A 8 -0.33 4.65 -79.99
C ARG A 8 -1.45 5.22 -80.88
N SER A 9 -2.69 5.10 -80.37
CA SER A 9 -3.91 5.89 -80.72
C SER A 9 -4.69 5.38 -81.95
N LYS A 10 -6.03 5.34 -82.01
CA LYS A 10 -7.17 6.01 -81.33
C LYS A 10 -8.38 5.07 -81.58
N SER A 11 -9.33 4.86 -80.66
CA SER A 11 -10.53 5.69 -80.48
C SER A 11 -11.62 4.80 -79.84
N LEU A 12 -12.63 5.42 -79.21
CA LEU A 12 -13.87 4.85 -78.66
C LEU A 12 -13.66 4.20 -77.27
N GLY A 13 -13.77 4.92 -76.16
CA GLY A 13 -14.71 6.01 -75.89
C GLY A 13 -16.12 5.44 -75.78
N ASN A 14 -16.55 5.14 -74.54
CA ASN A 14 -17.93 4.94 -74.05
C ASN A 14 -18.25 3.68 -73.22
N VAL A 15 -17.29 3.07 -72.51
CA VAL A 15 -17.61 2.06 -71.46
C VAL A 15 -17.00 2.37 -70.09
N ALA A 16 -15.95 3.20 -70.01
CA ALA A 16 -15.26 3.51 -68.75
C ALA A 16 -15.84 4.70 -67.95
N LYS A 17 -17.08 5.14 -68.22
CA LYS A 17 -17.72 6.25 -67.48
C LYS A 17 -18.72 5.82 -66.40
N THR A 18 -18.90 4.52 -66.17
CA THR A 18 -19.91 4.00 -65.22
C THR A 18 -19.32 3.30 -63.99
N ILE A 19 -17.98 3.13 -63.91
CA ILE A 19 -17.35 2.37 -62.81
C ILE A 19 -16.45 3.24 -61.89
N ASN A 20 -16.11 4.47 -62.29
CA ASN A 20 -15.25 5.38 -61.51
C ASN A 20 -15.95 6.65 -60.99
N ARG A 21 -17.26 6.60 -60.76
CA ARG A 21 -17.97 7.63 -59.99
C ARG A 21 -18.72 6.98 -58.83
N ILE A 22 -18.15 7.21 -57.63
CA ILE A 22 -18.74 7.05 -56.29
C ILE A 22 -18.56 5.67 -55.62
N LEU A 23 -17.38 5.06 -55.80
CA LEU A 23 -16.69 4.38 -54.70
C LEU A 23 -15.36 5.11 -54.50
N PRO A 24 -15.40 6.24 -53.78
CA PRO A 24 -14.85 6.21 -52.43
C PRO A 24 -15.70 7.04 -51.47
N GLN A 25 -16.15 6.41 -50.40
CA GLN A 25 -16.44 6.96 -49.06
C GLN A 25 -17.57 6.15 -48.41
N ILE A 26 -17.37 4.84 -48.30
CA ILE A 26 -17.80 4.14 -47.07
C ILE A 26 -16.83 4.62 -45.98
N ARG A 27 -16.97 5.90 -45.59
CA ARG A 27 -16.20 6.50 -44.51
C ARG A 27 -17.09 6.44 -43.29
N MET A 28 -16.88 5.37 -42.53
CA MET A 28 -17.15 5.23 -41.11
C MET A 28 -18.31 6.06 -40.56
N TYR A 29 -19.52 5.51 -40.66
CA TYR A 29 -20.43 5.57 -39.53
C TYR A 29 -20.08 4.39 -38.62
N THR A 30 -18.93 4.42 -37.95
CA THR A 30 -18.82 3.67 -36.71
C THR A 30 -19.81 4.35 -35.78
N SER A 31 -20.88 3.64 -35.41
CA SER A 31 -21.82 4.17 -34.45
C SER A 31 -21.05 4.59 -33.19
N PRO A 32 -21.50 5.62 -32.46
CA PRO A 32 -20.93 5.96 -31.16
C PRO A 32 -20.81 4.71 -30.28
N MET A 33 -21.78 3.80 -30.43
CA MET A 33 -21.82 2.48 -29.82
C MET A 33 -20.64 1.58 -30.23
N VAL A 34 -20.27 1.47 -31.52
CA VAL A 34 -19.10 0.66 -31.95
C VAL A 34 -17.80 1.24 -31.42
N ASN A 35 -17.62 2.57 -31.41
CA ASN A 35 -16.44 3.19 -30.82
C ASN A 35 -16.40 3.01 -29.29
N GLN A 36 -17.56 3.06 -28.63
CA GLN A 36 -17.70 2.82 -27.20
C GLN A 36 -17.43 1.34 -26.86
N THR A 37 -17.94 0.40 -27.65
CA THR A 37 -17.65 -1.03 -27.51
C THR A 37 -16.19 -1.36 -27.81
N LEU A 38 -15.56 -0.72 -28.80
CA LEU A 38 -14.13 -0.87 -29.07
C LEU A 38 -13.26 -0.28 -27.96
N GLN A 39 -13.66 0.85 -27.35
CA GLN A 39 -13.00 1.40 -26.16
C GLN A 39 -13.14 0.46 -24.95
N LEU A 40 -14.31 -0.12 -24.74
CA LEU A 40 -14.54 -1.12 -23.67
C LEU A 40 -13.78 -2.43 -23.93
N GLN A 41 -13.64 -2.85 -25.19
CA GLN A 41 -12.84 -4.02 -25.54
C GLN A 41 -11.34 -3.75 -25.43
N GLN A 42 -10.86 -2.54 -25.74
CA GLN A 42 -9.47 -2.16 -25.52
C GLN A 42 -9.09 -2.10 -24.04
N THR A 43 -10.04 -1.85 -23.13
CA THR A 43 -9.80 -1.97 -21.70
C THR A 43 -9.65 -3.41 -21.21
N GLU A 44 -10.08 -4.42 -21.98
CA GLU A 44 -9.98 -5.84 -21.57
C GLU A 44 -8.68 -6.54 -22.03
N ILE A 45 -7.86 -5.90 -22.88
CA ILE A 45 -6.70 -6.55 -23.54
C ILE A 45 -5.35 -6.16 -22.88
N CYS A 46 -5.34 -5.12 -22.06
CA CYS A 46 -4.16 -4.79 -21.24
C CYS A 46 -4.33 -5.48 -19.88
N ALA A 47 -3.28 -6.14 -19.38
CA ALA A 47 -3.23 -6.47 -17.96
C ALA A 47 -3.50 -5.17 -17.19
N ASP A 48 -4.57 -5.12 -16.40
CA ASP A 48 -4.86 -3.96 -15.58
C ASP A 48 -3.59 -3.63 -14.77
N PRO A 49 -3.17 -2.35 -14.74
CA PRO A 49 -2.01 -1.98 -13.94
C PRO A 49 -2.23 -2.45 -12.49
N PRO A 50 -1.18 -2.89 -11.78
CA PRO A 50 -1.32 -3.37 -10.41
C PRO A 50 -2.08 -2.33 -9.58
N THR A 51 -3.03 -2.80 -8.78
CA THR A 51 -3.90 -1.95 -7.95
C THR A 51 -3.06 -1.10 -7.00
N ARG A 52 -3.20 0.23 -7.10
CA ARG A 52 -2.47 1.20 -6.26
C ARG A 52 -3.43 1.88 -5.30
N GLY A 53 -3.10 1.83 -4.02
CA GLY A 53 -3.80 2.53 -2.95
C GLY A 53 -3.08 3.80 -2.55
N LEU A 54 -3.82 4.82 -2.12
CA LEU A 54 -3.28 6.04 -1.51
C LEU A 54 -3.98 6.29 -0.18
N ILE A 55 -3.22 6.64 0.85
CA ILE A 55 -3.75 7.04 2.17
C ILE A 55 -3.51 8.53 2.37
N LEU A 56 -4.58 9.26 2.70
CA LEU A 56 -4.60 10.70 2.93
C LEU A 56 -5.35 11.04 4.21
N GLY A 57 -4.88 12.02 4.97
CA GLY A 57 -5.41 12.41 6.26
C GLY A 57 -6.41 13.56 6.21
N VAL A 58 -7.34 13.55 7.17
CA VAL A 58 -8.23 14.67 7.48
C VAL A 58 -8.31 14.88 8.99
N TYR A 59 -8.16 16.12 9.42
CA TYR A 59 -8.45 16.55 10.79
C TYR A 59 -9.92 16.94 10.91
N ALA A 60 -10.56 16.50 11.99
CA ALA A 60 -11.94 16.84 12.30
C ALA A 60 -12.19 16.73 13.81
N ASP A 61 -13.05 17.58 14.34
CA ASP A 61 -13.55 17.47 15.69
C ASP A 61 -14.55 16.32 15.79
N GLU A 62 -14.17 15.27 16.50
CA GLU A 62 -14.96 14.05 16.70
C GLU A 62 -16.29 14.31 17.45
N GLU A 63 -16.37 15.41 18.20
CA GLU A 63 -17.56 15.82 18.95
C GLU A 63 -18.56 16.59 18.06
N ASN A 64 -18.09 17.20 16.98
CA ASN A 64 -18.91 18.01 16.09
C ASN A 64 -19.19 17.30 14.76
N LYS A 65 -20.39 16.71 14.63
CA LYS A 65 -20.83 16.03 13.40
C LYS A 65 -20.93 16.94 12.17
N TYR A 66 -21.00 18.25 12.35
CA TYR A 66 -21.08 19.24 11.26
C TYR A 66 -19.72 19.84 10.91
N ASP A 67 -18.64 19.39 11.55
CA ASP A 67 -17.30 19.79 11.16
C ASP A 67 -17.03 19.36 9.72
N THR A 68 -16.60 20.33 8.90
CA THR A 68 -16.34 20.13 7.48
C THR A 68 -14.97 19.54 7.19
N GLY A 69 -14.16 19.31 8.24
CA GLY A 69 -12.83 18.73 8.19
C GLY A 69 -11.80 19.63 7.52
N ILE A 70 -10.54 19.47 7.95
CA ILE A 70 -9.37 20.13 7.36
C ILE A 70 -8.46 19.03 6.81
N LEU A 71 -8.29 19.02 5.48
CA LEU A 71 -7.36 18.10 4.84
C LEU A 71 -5.91 18.44 5.24
N THR A 72 -5.06 17.43 5.40
CA THR A 72 -3.61 17.64 5.52
C THR A 72 -3.06 18.35 4.29
N PRO A 73 -1.87 18.97 4.34
CA PRO A 73 -1.30 19.67 3.20
C PRO A 73 -1.19 18.80 1.94
N SER A 74 -0.77 17.54 2.08
CA SER A 74 -0.63 16.61 0.95
C SER A 74 -2.02 16.17 0.44
N ALA A 75 -2.98 15.87 1.32
CA ALA A 75 -4.35 15.57 0.94
C ALA A 75 -5.05 16.74 0.22
N TRP A 76 -4.86 17.98 0.69
CA TRP A 76 -5.38 19.18 0.05
C TRP A 76 -4.80 19.35 -1.35
N ARG A 77 -3.48 19.18 -1.49
CA ARG A 77 -2.81 19.25 -2.80
C ARG A 77 -3.37 18.19 -3.75
N TYR A 78 -3.50 16.96 -3.30
CA TYR A 78 -4.08 15.88 -4.09
C TYR A 78 -5.53 16.20 -4.51
N ASN A 79 -6.35 16.68 -3.58
CA ASN A 79 -7.73 17.10 -3.86
C ASN A 79 -7.80 18.12 -5.01
N VAL A 80 -6.99 19.18 -4.95
CA VAL A 80 -6.99 20.26 -5.93
C VAL A 80 -6.37 19.81 -7.26
N GLN A 81 -5.17 19.25 -7.22
CA GLN A 81 -4.37 18.99 -8.42
C GLN A 81 -4.79 17.73 -9.18
N LYS A 82 -5.24 16.69 -8.47
CA LYS A 82 -5.59 15.38 -9.07
C LYS A 82 -7.08 15.20 -9.26
N THR A 83 -7.91 15.74 -8.37
CA THR A 83 -9.36 15.50 -8.42
C THR A 83 -10.21 16.74 -8.72
N GLY A 84 -9.60 17.93 -8.79
CA GLY A 84 -10.32 19.19 -9.03
C GLY A 84 -11.35 19.52 -7.96
N GLY A 85 -11.11 19.11 -6.71
CA GLY A 85 -12.03 19.31 -5.58
C GLY A 85 -13.02 18.16 -5.35
N ARG A 86 -13.13 17.20 -6.29
CA ARG A 86 -14.10 16.11 -6.23
C ARG A 86 -13.90 15.21 -5.00
N MET A 87 -12.67 14.96 -4.58
CA MET A 87 -12.39 14.10 -3.43
C MET A 87 -13.07 14.64 -2.16
N LEU A 88 -12.89 15.93 -1.88
CA LEU A 88 -13.49 16.57 -0.71
C LEU A 88 -15.03 16.64 -0.82
N ASP A 89 -15.56 16.90 -2.00
CA ASP A 89 -17.01 16.91 -2.24
C ASP A 89 -17.64 15.53 -1.98
N VAL A 90 -17.02 14.46 -2.46
CA VAL A 90 -17.48 13.09 -2.23
C VAL A 90 -17.34 12.72 -0.75
N LEU A 91 -16.22 13.07 -0.10
CA LEU A 91 -16.02 12.85 1.33
C LEU A 91 -17.13 13.50 2.16
N ARG A 92 -17.49 14.76 1.89
CA ARG A 92 -18.57 15.46 2.62
C ARG A 92 -19.95 14.90 2.34
N LYS A 93 -20.19 14.37 1.13
CA LYS A 93 -21.47 13.70 0.78
C LYS A 93 -21.61 12.31 1.39
N SER A 94 -20.51 11.66 1.71
CA SER A 94 -20.49 10.31 2.27
C SER A 94 -20.84 10.22 3.76
N GLY A 95 -21.13 11.36 4.42
CA GLY A 95 -21.54 11.44 5.83
C GLY A 95 -20.58 12.29 6.68
N PRO A 96 -20.66 12.18 8.01
CA PRO A 96 -19.74 12.87 8.93
C PRO A 96 -18.28 12.54 8.63
N MET A 97 -17.37 13.43 9.03
CA MET A 97 -15.93 13.18 8.87
C MET A 97 -15.48 11.93 9.65
N PRO A 98 -14.51 11.16 9.12
CA PRO A 98 -14.00 9.98 9.80
C PRO A 98 -13.31 10.39 11.11
N LYS A 99 -13.56 9.62 12.16
CA LYS A 99 -12.92 9.78 13.48
C LYS A 99 -11.53 9.12 13.51
N ARG A 100 -10.80 9.26 14.63
CA ARG A 100 -9.52 8.57 14.86
C ARG A 100 -9.70 7.06 14.73
N GLY A 101 -8.90 6.44 13.86
CA GLY A 101 -8.98 5.02 13.54
C GLY A 101 -10.05 4.66 12.51
N GLU A 102 -10.91 5.60 12.10
CA GLU A 102 -11.88 5.36 11.02
C GLU A 102 -11.27 5.72 9.66
N THR A 103 -11.70 4.98 8.65
CA THR A 103 -11.24 5.14 7.26
C THR A 103 -12.43 5.21 6.33
N ARG A 104 -12.33 6.04 5.30
CA ARG A 104 -13.29 6.07 4.21
C ARG A 104 -12.60 5.88 2.87
N ILE A 105 -12.99 4.84 2.16
CA ILE A 105 -12.38 4.50 0.86
C ILE A 105 -13.21 5.12 -0.25
N LEU A 106 -12.55 5.85 -1.12
CA LEU A 106 -13.11 6.45 -2.32
C LEU A 106 -12.51 5.78 -3.55
N PHE A 107 -13.35 5.39 -4.50
CA PHE A 107 -12.94 4.75 -5.75
C PHE A 107 -13.15 5.70 -6.93
N ALA A 108 -12.32 5.56 -7.97
CA ALA A 108 -12.48 6.26 -9.26
C ALA A 108 -12.65 7.79 -9.14
N ILE A 109 -11.94 8.41 -8.21
CA ILE A 109 -12.03 9.85 -7.98
C ILE A 109 -11.17 10.67 -8.94
N GLU A 110 -10.11 10.08 -9.48
CA GLU A 110 -9.24 10.71 -10.48
C GLU A 110 -9.91 10.69 -11.87
N PRO A 111 -10.00 11.83 -12.57
CA PRO A 111 -10.52 11.90 -13.92
C PRO A 111 -9.52 11.37 -14.96
N GLU A 112 -8.22 11.41 -14.66
CA GLU A 112 -7.14 10.96 -15.54
C GLU A 112 -6.78 9.50 -15.27
N LYS A 113 -6.55 8.72 -16.33
CA LYS A 113 -6.35 7.27 -16.25
C LYS A 113 -4.90 6.80 -16.07
N VAL A 114 -3.89 7.68 -16.05
CA VAL A 114 -2.48 7.25 -15.86
C VAL A 114 -1.60 8.40 -15.34
N PRO A 115 -0.80 8.21 -14.26
CA PRO A 115 -0.94 7.20 -13.21
C PRO A 115 -2.07 7.59 -12.23
N TYR A 116 -2.96 6.64 -11.92
CA TYR A 116 -4.07 6.83 -10.98
C TYR A 116 -3.99 5.85 -9.81
N TYR A 117 -4.59 6.21 -8.69
CA TYR A 117 -4.86 5.29 -7.59
C TYR A 117 -6.25 4.67 -7.77
N SER A 118 -6.33 3.35 -7.68
CA SER A 118 -7.58 2.59 -7.78
C SER A 118 -8.51 2.89 -6.60
N ALA A 119 -7.91 3.02 -5.41
CA ALA A 119 -8.59 3.32 -4.17
C ALA A 119 -7.82 4.38 -3.38
N VAL A 120 -8.54 5.40 -2.88
CA VAL A 120 -7.98 6.42 -2.00
C VAL A 120 -8.68 6.34 -0.65
N ALA A 121 -7.94 5.95 0.37
CA ALA A 121 -8.39 5.83 1.73
C ALA A 121 -8.15 7.15 2.48
N ILE A 122 -9.23 7.80 2.90
CA ILE A 122 -9.19 9.00 3.72
C ILE A 122 -9.30 8.61 5.18
N VAL A 123 -8.33 9.02 6.00
CA VAL A 123 -8.22 8.63 7.41
C VAL A 123 -8.47 9.80 8.35
N GLY A 124 -9.25 9.56 9.41
CA GLY A 124 -9.49 10.56 10.44
C GLY A 124 -8.31 10.67 11.40
N LEU A 125 -7.72 11.85 11.53
CA LEU A 125 -6.58 12.10 12.44
C LEU A 125 -7.02 12.70 13.78
N GLY A 126 -8.30 13.05 13.93
CA GLY A 126 -8.83 13.78 15.08
C GLY A 126 -8.56 15.29 14.96
N LYS A 127 -8.44 15.98 16.10
CA LYS A 127 -8.18 17.43 16.12
C LYS A 127 -6.76 17.73 15.61
N GLU A 128 -6.58 18.84 14.91
CA GLU A 128 -5.27 19.24 14.36
C GLU A 128 -4.23 19.49 15.47
N CYS A 129 -4.67 20.01 16.62
CA CYS A 129 -3.82 20.39 17.74
C CYS A 129 -3.70 19.33 18.85
N LEU A 130 -3.81 18.04 18.49
CA LEU A 130 -3.48 16.96 19.44
C LEU A 130 -2.00 17.03 19.84
N GLY A 131 -1.71 16.64 21.07
CA GLY A 131 -0.36 16.67 21.61
C GLY A 131 -0.16 15.66 22.74
N TYR A 132 0.81 15.93 23.62
CA TYR A 132 1.09 15.05 24.75
C TYR A 132 0.00 15.11 25.82
N ASN A 133 -0.59 13.96 26.12
CA ASN A 133 -1.55 13.81 27.21
C ASN A 133 -0.82 13.26 28.45
N SER A 134 -0.75 14.06 29.52
CA SER A 134 -0.06 13.69 30.75
C SER A 134 -0.78 12.62 31.58
N TYR A 135 -2.09 12.43 31.40
CA TYR A 135 -2.85 11.39 32.09
C TYR A 135 -2.61 10.02 31.44
N GLU A 136 -2.56 9.98 30.11
CA GLU A 136 -2.31 8.76 29.34
C GLU A 136 -0.81 8.48 29.11
N VAL A 137 0.05 9.45 29.43
CA VAL A 137 1.51 9.38 29.27
C VAL A 137 1.89 9.03 27.81
N VAL A 138 1.14 9.60 26.86
CA VAL A 138 1.28 9.31 25.43
C VAL A 138 1.11 10.58 24.60
N ASP A 139 1.80 10.62 23.47
CA ASP A 139 1.56 11.61 22.43
C ASP A 139 0.33 11.17 21.60
N GLU A 140 -0.81 11.83 21.82
CA GLU A 140 -2.08 11.46 21.19
C GLU A 140 -2.07 11.67 19.69
N GLN A 141 -1.30 12.65 19.19
CA GLN A 141 -1.20 12.89 17.76
C GLN A 141 -0.49 11.72 17.09
N LYS A 142 0.66 11.31 17.62
CA LYS A 142 1.42 10.17 17.09
C LYS A 142 0.61 8.88 17.14
N GLU A 143 -0.12 8.66 18.22
CA GLU A 143 -0.95 7.46 18.37
C GLU A 143 -2.18 7.47 17.45
N ALA A 144 -2.82 8.62 17.26
CA ALA A 144 -3.90 8.78 16.29
C ALA A 144 -3.42 8.45 14.87
N ILE A 145 -2.26 8.97 14.46
CA ILE A 145 -1.65 8.67 13.15
C ILE A 145 -1.45 7.17 12.99
N ARG A 146 -0.79 6.51 13.96
CA ARG A 146 -0.54 5.05 13.89
C ARG A 146 -1.82 4.26 13.70
N ARG A 147 -2.82 4.53 14.55
CA ARG A 147 -4.11 3.80 14.55
C ARG A 147 -4.86 4.00 13.23
N SER A 148 -4.93 5.23 12.76
CA SER A 148 -5.66 5.60 11.55
C SER A 148 -5.02 5.04 10.29
N VAL A 149 -3.69 5.14 10.17
CA VAL A 149 -2.96 4.57 9.04
C VAL A 149 -3.00 3.04 9.06
N ALA A 150 -2.84 2.41 10.22
CA ALA A 150 -2.90 0.95 10.36
C ALA A 150 -4.23 0.37 9.86
N ASN A 151 -5.35 0.97 10.27
CA ASN A 151 -6.68 0.55 9.83
C ASN A 151 -6.83 0.69 8.31
N ALA A 152 -6.44 1.83 7.76
CA ALA A 152 -6.55 2.06 6.31
C ALA A 152 -5.68 1.13 5.47
N CYS A 153 -4.46 0.83 5.92
CA CYS A 153 -3.61 -0.11 5.21
C CYS A 153 -4.23 -1.51 5.21
N MET A 154 -4.85 -1.95 6.30
CA MET A 154 -5.55 -3.24 6.36
C MET A 154 -6.79 -3.28 5.46
N GLU A 155 -7.61 -2.22 5.47
CA GLU A 155 -8.77 -2.11 4.57
C GLU A 155 -8.35 -2.16 3.09
N LEU A 156 -7.26 -1.47 2.72
CA LEU A 156 -6.70 -1.54 1.38
C LEU A 156 -6.09 -2.91 1.06
N ALA A 157 -5.50 -3.60 2.04
CA ALA A 157 -5.00 -4.97 1.86
C ALA A 157 -6.14 -5.96 1.59
N TYR A 158 -7.30 -5.80 2.24
CA TYR A 158 -8.48 -6.62 1.95
C TYR A 158 -9.09 -6.39 0.56
N LEU A 159 -8.74 -5.28 -0.10
CA LEU A 159 -9.09 -5.02 -1.50
C LEU A 159 -8.06 -5.62 -2.48
N ASP A 160 -7.13 -6.45 -2.02
CA ASP A 160 -6.03 -7.01 -2.81
C ASP A 160 -5.22 -5.92 -3.53
N THR A 161 -5.00 -4.80 -2.84
CA THR A 161 -4.11 -3.73 -3.33
C THR A 161 -2.68 -4.25 -3.43
N TYR A 162 -1.99 -3.99 -4.53
CA TYR A 162 -0.59 -4.40 -4.71
C TYR A 162 0.39 -3.50 -3.95
N SER A 163 0.19 -2.18 -4.05
CA SER A 163 1.05 -1.18 -3.39
C SER A 163 0.24 -0.04 -2.82
N ILE A 164 0.58 0.39 -1.61
CA ILE A 164 -0.05 1.51 -0.91
C ILE A 164 0.98 2.62 -0.73
N GLU A 165 0.63 3.82 -1.13
CA GLU A 165 1.39 5.03 -0.81
C GLU A 165 0.72 5.77 0.34
N ILE A 166 1.50 6.21 1.32
CA ILE A 166 1.00 6.80 2.56
C ILE A 166 1.60 8.19 2.73
N GLU A 167 0.79 9.22 2.95
CA GLU A 167 1.31 10.54 3.28
C GLU A 167 1.95 10.59 4.68
N ASN A 168 2.63 11.69 5.01
CA ASN A 168 3.27 11.82 6.32
C ASN A 168 2.29 11.99 7.50
N CYS A 169 1.03 12.37 7.25
CA CYS A 169 0.02 12.71 8.27
C CYS A 169 0.53 13.69 9.35
N GLY A 170 1.51 14.55 9.03
CA GLY A 170 2.18 15.44 9.98
C GLY A 170 3.37 14.82 10.76
N HIS A 171 3.54 13.50 10.79
CA HIS A 171 4.67 12.82 11.43
C HIS A 171 5.01 11.50 10.72
N ALA A 172 5.96 11.57 9.78
CA ALA A 172 6.28 10.47 8.85
C ALA A 172 6.66 9.16 9.56
N GLU A 173 7.42 9.24 10.66
CA GLU A 173 7.79 8.07 11.46
C GLU A 173 6.58 7.33 12.02
N SER A 174 5.56 8.05 12.52
CA SER A 174 4.35 7.43 13.09
C SER A 174 3.44 6.87 12.00
N ALA A 175 3.40 7.50 10.82
CA ALA A 175 2.70 6.95 9.67
C ALA A 175 3.35 5.64 9.21
N ALA A 176 4.69 5.58 9.13
CA ALA A 176 5.43 4.37 8.80
C ALA A 176 5.22 3.26 9.82
N GLU A 177 5.28 3.58 11.12
CA GLU A 177 5.01 2.63 12.21
C GLU A 177 3.59 2.05 12.07
N GLY A 178 2.57 2.92 11.92
CA GLY A 178 1.18 2.50 11.74
C GLY A 178 0.98 1.59 10.54
N ALA A 179 1.53 1.97 9.38
CA ALA A 179 1.41 1.19 8.15
C ALA A 179 2.05 -0.20 8.30
N ALA A 180 3.32 -0.26 8.71
CA ALA A 180 4.06 -1.52 8.79
C ALA A 180 3.57 -2.45 9.92
N LEU A 181 3.14 -1.91 11.06
CA LEU A 181 2.55 -2.71 12.14
C LEU A 181 1.14 -3.17 11.79
N GLY A 182 0.36 -2.33 11.10
CA GLY A 182 -1.01 -2.58 10.71
C GLY A 182 -1.15 -3.70 9.69
N ILE A 183 -0.41 -3.65 8.57
CA ILE A 183 -0.51 -4.67 7.50
C ILE A 183 0.05 -6.03 7.89
N TRP A 184 0.86 -6.10 8.96
CA TRP A 184 1.54 -7.33 9.31
C TRP A 184 0.54 -8.41 9.72
N ALA A 185 0.73 -9.62 9.20
CA ALA A 185 -0.04 -10.79 9.58
C ALA A 185 0.85 -12.04 9.58
N TYR A 186 0.80 -12.82 10.66
CA TYR A 186 1.39 -14.15 10.68
C TYR A 186 0.53 -15.14 9.88
N GLN A 187 1.07 -15.65 8.79
CA GLN A 187 0.32 -16.49 7.83
C GLN A 187 1.11 -17.70 7.32
N GLU A 188 2.31 -17.95 7.82
CA GLU A 188 3.21 -19.01 7.33
C GLU A 188 2.59 -20.40 7.46
N LEU A 189 1.81 -20.62 8.52
CA LEU A 189 1.10 -21.88 8.79
C LEU A 189 -0.33 -21.92 8.26
N LYS A 190 -0.81 -20.83 7.64
CA LYS A 190 -2.13 -20.82 6.98
C LYS A 190 -2.06 -21.48 5.62
N ASP A 191 -3.17 -22.10 5.22
CA ASP A 191 -3.40 -22.57 3.85
C ASP A 191 -3.09 -21.44 2.86
N PRO A 192 -2.19 -21.64 1.88
CA PRO A 192 -1.85 -20.63 0.88
C PRO A 192 -3.06 -19.96 0.22
N LYS A 193 -4.16 -20.69 0.02
CA LYS A 193 -5.40 -20.16 -0.60
C LYS A 193 -6.18 -19.20 0.28
N LYS A 194 -5.89 -19.17 1.59
CA LYS A 194 -6.57 -18.33 2.60
C LYS A 194 -5.67 -17.21 3.11
N ARG A 195 -4.47 -17.05 2.55
CA ARG A 195 -3.56 -15.97 2.94
C ARG A 195 -4.06 -14.67 2.32
N ILE A 196 -4.04 -13.60 3.10
CA ILE A 196 -4.21 -12.25 2.55
C ILE A 196 -2.92 -11.82 1.85
N SER A 197 -3.04 -11.15 0.71
CA SER A 197 -1.91 -10.52 0.03
C SER A 197 -1.45 -9.31 0.85
N ILE A 198 -0.15 -9.22 1.14
CA ILE A 198 0.42 -8.09 1.89
C ILE A 198 0.96 -7.07 0.88
N PRO A 199 0.38 -5.85 0.81
CA PRO A 199 0.83 -4.82 -0.12
C PRO A 199 2.23 -4.31 0.24
N THR A 200 2.95 -3.82 -0.76
CA THR A 200 4.13 -2.98 -0.51
C THR A 200 3.68 -1.61 -0.01
N ILE A 201 4.41 -1.02 0.93
CA ILE A 201 4.11 0.30 1.47
C ILE A 201 5.25 1.27 1.17
N ASP A 202 4.92 2.48 0.75
CA ASP A 202 5.89 3.54 0.47
C ASP A 202 5.37 4.92 0.91
N LEU A 203 6.29 5.86 1.13
CA LEU A 203 5.95 7.24 1.46
C LEU A 203 5.44 7.96 0.21
N TYR A 204 4.23 8.52 0.29
CA TYR A 204 3.70 9.43 -0.71
C TYR A 204 4.47 10.75 -0.67
N THR A 205 5.20 11.04 -1.74
CA THR A 205 6.05 12.24 -1.84
C THR A 205 5.83 12.99 -3.14
N HIS A 206 6.11 14.29 -3.09
CA HIS A 206 6.17 15.16 -4.27
C HIS A 206 7.59 15.69 -4.43
N LYS A 207 8.02 15.90 -5.68
CA LYS A 207 9.38 16.40 -5.99
C LYS A 207 9.70 17.74 -5.32
N ASP A 208 8.68 18.57 -5.10
CA ASP A 208 8.84 19.92 -4.58
C ASP A 208 8.65 19.99 -3.05
N GLU A 209 8.47 18.86 -2.37
CA GLU A 209 8.17 18.81 -0.94
C GLU A 209 9.37 18.32 -0.12
N ILE A 210 9.67 19.06 0.95
CA ILE A 210 10.60 18.61 1.98
C ILE A 210 9.89 17.51 2.77
N CYS A 211 10.18 16.26 2.42
CA CYS A 211 9.65 15.08 3.09
C CYS A 211 10.66 14.54 4.09
N ASP A 212 10.16 14.12 5.26
CA ASP A 212 10.96 13.46 6.29
C ASP A 212 11.15 11.96 5.95
N ILE A 213 11.91 11.71 4.87
CA ILE A 213 12.22 10.35 4.39
C ILE A 213 12.97 9.57 5.47
N GLU A 214 13.81 10.25 6.26
CA GLU A 214 14.57 9.62 7.32
C GLU A 214 13.66 9.20 8.48
N GLY A 215 12.73 10.06 8.91
CA GLY A 215 11.70 9.70 9.88
C GLY A 215 10.86 8.50 9.41
N TRP A 216 10.43 8.49 8.15
CA TRP A 216 9.74 7.33 7.56
C TRP A 216 10.59 6.04 7.66
N ARG A 217 11.87 6.12 7.28
CA ARG A 217 12.81 5.00 7.36
C ARG A 217 13.00 4.49 8.80
N ILE A 218 13.11 5.39 9.77
CA ILE A 218 13.20 5.05 11.20
C ILE A 218 11.94 4.31 11.66
N GLY A 219 10.76 4.81 11.27
CA GLY A 219 9.48 4.20 11.64
C GLY A 219 9.33 2.78 11.08
N LEU A 220 9.73 2.56 9.82
CA LEU A 220 9.78 1.22 9.23
C LEU A 220 10.73 0.28 9.99
N GLN A 221 11.90 0.77 10.42
CA GLN A 221 12.85 -0.04 11.19
C GLN A 221 12.30 -0.43 12.56
N LYS A 222 11.66 0.51 13.26
CA LYS A 222 10.99 0.24 14.55
C LYS A 222 9.88 -0.80 14.40
N ALA A 223 9.01 -0.62 13.40
CA ALA A 223 7.95 -1.56 13.12
C ALA A 223 8.48 -2.94 12.71
N ALA A 224 9.54 -3.02 11.90
CA ALA A 224 10.17 -4.27 11.52
C ALA A 224 10.74 -5.02 12.74
N ALA A 225 11.40 -4.30 13.66
CA ALA A 225 11.91 -4.89 14.89
C ALA A 225 10.77 -5.44 15.77
N GLN A 226 9.68 -4.70 15.93
CA GLN A 226 8.52 -5.18 16.69
C GLN A 226 7.82 -6.36 15.99
N ASN A 227 7.70 -6.33 14.66
CA ASN A 227 7.12 -7.42 13.88
C ASN A 227 7.97 -8.69 13.92
N LEU A 228 9.30 -8.59 14.02
CA LEU A 228 10.15 -9.74 14.30
C LEU A 228 9.83 -10.35 15.67
N THR A 229 9.65 -9.54 16.70
CA THR A 229 9.25 -10.04 18.03
C THR A 229 7.87 -10.70 17.97
N ARG A 230 6.90 -10.11 17.27
CA ARG A 230 5.57 -10.69 17.04
C ARG A 230 5.66 -12.04 16.33
N GLN A 231 6.49 -12.15 15.29
CA GLN A 231 6.74 -13.39 14.56
C GLN A 231 7.24 -14.50 15.48
N LEU A 232 8.21 -14.19 16.35
CA LEU A 232 8.74 -15.14 17.32
C LEU A 232 7.67 -15.54 18.35
N GLN A 233 6.88 -14.58 18.84
CA GLN A 233 5.83 -14.86 19.83
C GLN A 233 4.64 -15.66 19.27
N GLU A 234 4.33 -15.50 17.98
CA GLU A 234 3.20 -16.17 17.33
C GLU A 234 3.55 -17.59 16.87
N MET A 235 4.83 -17.90 16.67
CA MET A 235 5.28 -19.20 16.20
C MET A 235 5.01 -20.29 17.27
N PRO A 236 4.40 -21.44 16.91
CA PRO A 236 4.07 -22.45 17.90
C PRO A 236 5.33 -23.09 18.51
N SER A 237 5.25 -23.50 19.76
CA SER A 237 6.40 -23.93 20.57
C SER A 237 7.09 -25.20 20.06
N ASN A 238 6.42 -26.02 19.26
CA ASN A 238 7.02 -27.18 18.59
C ASN A 238 7.88 -26.80 17.38
N MET A 239 7.75 -25.57 16.88
CA MET A 239 8.61 -25.00 15.84
C MET A 239 9.66 -24.05 16.42
N LEU A 240 9.26 -23.18 17.35
CA LEU A 240 10.16 -22.27 18.04
C LEU A 240 10.69 -22.89 19.35
N THR A 241 11.54 -23.90 19.22
CA THR A 241 12.27 -24.48 20.36
C THR A 241 13.36 -23.51 20.86
N PRO A 242 13.93 -23.70 22.07
CA PRO A 242 15.04 -22.86 22.54
C PRO A 242 16.22 -22.78 21.56
N THR A 243 16.54 -23.89 20.89
CA THR A 243 17.57 -23.93 19.85
C THR A 243 17.17 -23.16 18.60
N ALA A 244 15.93 -23.35 18.10
CA ALA A 244 15.44 -22.64 16.93
C ALA A 244 15.36 -21.12 17.16
N PHE A 245 14.98 -20.70 18.38
CA PHE A 245 15.01 -19.30 18.80
C PHE A 245 16.43 -18.73 18.75
N ALA A 246 17.40 -19.40 19.38
CA ALA A 246 18.79 -18.95 19.37
C ALA A 246 19.36 -18.84 17.95
N GLN A 247 19.08 -19.82 17.07
CA GLN A 247 19.47 -19.79 15.66
C GLN A 247 18.87 -18.58 14.93
N THR A 248 17.56 -18.35 15.10
CA THR A 248 16.87 -17.22 14.47
C THR A 248 17.47 -15.88 14.91
N VAL A 249 17.78 -15.73 16.20
CA VAL A 249 18.39 -14.50 16.73
C VAL A 249 19.80 -14.29 16.17
N VAL A 250 20.63 -15.34 16.09
CA VAL A 250 21.96 -15.28 15.46
C VAL A 250 21.84 -14.83 14.00
N GLU A 251 20.92 -15.41 13.23
CA GLU A 251 20.73 -15.09 11.81
C GLU A 251 20.30 -13.64 11.56
N VAL A 252 19.50 -13.08 12.46
CA VAL A 252 19.04 -11.69 12.36
C VAL A 252 20.11 -10.73 12.85
N LEU A 253 20.64 -10.92 14.05
CA LEU A 253 21.50 -9.95 14.73
C LEU A 253 22.93 -9.91 14.19
N CYS A 254 23.47 -11.03 13.72
CA CYS A 254 24.81 -11.05 13.10
C CYS A 254 24.86 -10.18 11.84
N LYS A 255 23.76 -10.09 11.08
CA LYS A 255 23.65 -9.20 9.91
C LYS A 255 23.69 -7.72 10.31
N SER A 256 23.35 -7.41 11.55
CA SER A 256 23.40 -6.06 12.13
C SER A 256 24.72 -5.78 12.87
N GLY A 257 25.71 -6.68 12.79
CA GLY A 257 27.01 -6.49 13.44
C GLY A 257 27.02 -6.71 14.96
N VAL A 258 25.97 -7.34 15.51
CA VAL A 258 25.89 -7.69 16.93
C VAL A 258 26.56 -9.05 17.15
N ASN A 259 27.40 -9.14 18.18
CA ASN A 259 27.99 -10.42 18.61
C ASN A 259 26.98 -11.19 19.48
N VAL A 260 26.63 -12.40 19.08
CA VAL A 260 25.66 -13.26 19.78
C VAL A 260 26.37 -14.49 20.31
N GLU A 261 26.25 -14.76 21.62
CA GLU A 261 26.89 -15.89 22.28
C GLU A 261 25.87 -16.94 22.74
N VAL A 262 25.76 -18.03 21.99
CA VAL A 262 24.86 -19.14 22.37
C VAL A 262 25.56 -20.04 23.39
N LYS A 263 25.02 -20.13 24.60
CA LYS A 263 25.52 -21.02 25.66
C LYS A 263 24.58 -22.21 25.87
N VAL A 264 25.16 -23.39 25.84
CA VAL A 264 24.45 -24.68 26.05
C VAL A 264 24.44 -25.07 27.53
N GLU A 265 23.64 -26.09 27.86
CA GLU A 265 23.43 -26.58 29.23
C GLU A 265 24.72 -26.75 30.05
N GLY A 266 25.77 -27.35 29.47
CA GLY A 266 27.05 -27.55 30.17
C GLY A 266 27.70 -26.27 30.68
N TRP A 267 27.52 -25.15 29.96
CA TRP A 267 27.96 -23.84 30.42
C TRP A 267 27.12 -23.35 31.60
N ALA A 268 25.80 -23.50 31.55
CA ALA A 268 24.91 -23.12 32.65
C ALA A 268 25.19 -23.94 33.94
N VAL A 269 25.58 -25.21 33.79
CA VAL A 269 26.07 -26.05 34.90
C VAL A 269 27.35 -25.46 35.49
N SER A 270 28.31 -25.06 34.67
CA SER A 270 29.56 -24.43 35.12
C SER A 270 29.33 -23.11 35.88
N GLN A 271 28.25 -22.40 35.54
CA GLN A 271 27.84 -21.14 36.18
C GLN A 271 26.92 -21.36 37.39
N SER A 272 26.68 -22.61 37.81
CA SER A 272 25.79 -22.94 38.95
C SER A 272 24.37 -22.35 38.82
N MET A 273 23.84 -22.26 37.59
CA MET A 273 22.49 -21.75 37.32
C MET A 273 21.39 -22.78 37.65
N HIS A 274 21.37 -23.28 38.89
CA HIS A 274 20.50 -24.39 39.30
C HIS A 274 19.01 -24.10 39.12
N ALA A 275 18.56 -22.86 39.33
CA ALA A 275 17.16 -22.50 39.12
C ALA A 275 16.74 -22.66 37.65
N PHE A 276 17.54 -22.13 36.71
CA PHE A 276 17.31 -22.26 35.27
C PHE A 276 17.33 -23.73 34.81
N LEU A 277 18.36 -24.48 35.22
CA LEU A 277 18.49 -25.91 34.90
C LEU A 277 17.33 -26.73 35.48
N SER A 278 16.84 -26.38 36.68
CA SER A 278 15.73 -27.08 37.33
C SER A 278 14.40 -26.95 36.58
N VAL A 279 14.21 -25.85 35.83
CA VAL A 279 13.06 -25.66 34.96
C VAL A 279 13.27 -26.42 33.64
N GLY A 280 14.44 -26.29 33.02
CA GLY A 280 14.76 -26.91 31.73
C GLY A 280 14.68 -28.44 31.73
N LYS A 281 15.09 -29.11 32.82
CA LYS A 281 15.08 -30.58 32.94
C LYS A 281 13.70 -31.24 32.81
N ALA A 282 12.61 -30.47 32.87
CA ALA A 282 11.25 -30.97 32.73
C ALA A 282 10.83 -31.16 31.26
N SER A 283 11.65 -30.72 30.30
CA SER A 283 11.42 -30.81 28.86
C SER A 283 12.42 -31.78 28.20
N CYS A 284 12.05 -32.32 27.02
CA CYS A 284 12.99 -33.01 26.14
C CYS A 284 13.85 -32.04 25.31
N GLU A 285 13.46 -30.77 25.22
CA GLU A 285 14.23 -29.72 24.54
C GLU A 285 15.29 -29.15 25.48
N PRO A 286 16.58 -29.10 25.06
CA PRO A 286 17.66 -28.63 25.91
C PRO A 286 17.54 -27.12 26.19
N PRO A 287 17.84 -26.67 27.42
CA PRO A 287 17.85 -25.25 27.74
C PRO A 287 19.03 -24.54 27.06
N ILE A 288 18.76 -23.36 26.48
CA ILE A 288 19.75 -22.47 25.88
C ILE A 288 19.75 -21.14 26.61
N PHE A 289 20.93 -20.63 26.90
CA PHE A 289 21.14 -19.27 27.41
C PHE A 289 21.77 -18.45 26.27
N LEU A 290 21.07 -17.39 25.85
CA LEU A 290 21.43 -16.54 24.71
C LEU A 290 21.97 -15.19 25.16
#